data_AF-A0A8C2G1P5-F1
#
_entry.id   AF-A0A8C2G1P5-F1
#
_cell.length_a   1.000
_cell.length_b   1.000
_cell.length_c   1.000
_cell.angle_alpha   90.00
_cell.angle_beta   90.00
_cell.angle_gamma   90.00
#
_symmetry.space_group_name_H-M   'P 1'
#
loop_
_entity.id
_entity.type
_entity.pdbx_description
1 polymer ?
#
loop_
_entity_poly.entity_id
_entity_poly.type
_entity_poly.pdbx_seq_one_letter_code
_entity_poly.pdbx_strand_id
1 'polypeptide(L)'
;MPLKRAVIVPGNGAGNTEHCNWYGWAKQRINEIPDVSCTLKNMPDPGYFSRPWEWEKIRTNVQYIIQFGSTDDSFLPWEDQQEVADGLKTDLHKYSGRGHFQNSLSGAH
;
A
#
# COMPACT_ATOMS: atom_id res chain seq x y z
N MET A 1 23.60 -0.99 -5.58
CA MET A 1 23.57 -0.33 -4.25
C MET A 1 23.14 -1.37 -3.21
N PRO A 2 23.18 -1.14 -1.89
CA PRO A 2 22.63 -2.13 -0.95
C PRO A 2 21.12 -2.35 -1.20
N LEU A 3 20.68 -3.61 -1.14
CA LEU A 3 19.29 -4.03 -1.36
C LEU A 3 18.35 -3.37 -0.35
N LYS A 4 17.32 -2.68 -0.85
CA LYS A 4 16.26 -2.05 -0.06
C LYS A 4 15.10 -3.02 0.13
N ARG A 5 14.56 -3.09 1.35
CA ARG A 5 13.47 -4.01 1.71
C ARG A 5 12.18 -3.25 1.97
N ALA A 6 11.11 -3.68 1.32
CA ALA A 6 9.75 -3.18 1.53
C ALA A 6 8.85 -4.29 2.09
N VAL A 7 7.94 -3.93 2.99
CA VAL A 7 6.94 -4.82 3.58
C VAL A 7 5.57 -4.18 3.41
N ILE A 8 4.64 -4.91 2.81
CA ILE A 8 3.24 -4.50 2.73
C ILE A 8 2.50 -5.16 3.91
N VAL A 9 1.87 -4.34 4.75
CA VAL A 9 1.07 -4.79 5.90
C VAL A 9 -0.40 -4.48 5.62
N PRO A 10 -1.15 -5.42 5.02
CA PRO A 10 -2.57 -5.23 4.78
C PRO A 10 -3.37 -5.30 6.08
N GLY A 11 -4.37 -4.42 6.24
CA GLY A 11 -5.53 -4.72 7.09
C GLY A 11 -6.42 -5.71 6.33
N ASN A 12 -6.67 -6.88 6.90
CA ASN A 12 -7.36 -7.95 6.17
C ASN A 12 -8.89 -7.76 6.23
N GLY A 13 -9.41 -6.83 5.43
CA GLY A 13 -10.85 -6.60 5.30
C GLY A 13 -11.65 -7.76 4.69
N ALA A 14 -11.01 -8.80 4.12
CA ALA A 14 -11.60 -10.09 3.74
C ALA A 14 -10.60 -10.94 2.92
N GLY A 15 -10.20 -12.13 3.40
CA GLY A 15 -9.60 -13.20 2.57
C GLY A 15 -8.07 -13.37 2.57
N ASN A 16 -7.54 -14.15 1.62
CA ASN A 16 -6.08 -14.37 1.45
C ASN A 16 -5.43 -13.15 0.80
N THR A 17 -4.57 -12.43 1.52
CA THR A 17 -3.96 -11.16 1.05
C THR A 17 -3.17 -11.25 -0.26
N GLU A 18 -2.68 -12.43 -0.65
CA GLU A 18 -2.06 -12.61 -1.98
C GLU A 18 -3.08 -12.64 -3.13
N HIS A 19 -4.34 -12.95 -2.82
CA HIS A 19 -5.48 -13.05 -3.75
C HIS A 19 -6.48 -11.89 -3.57
N CYS A 20 -6.27 -11.02 -2.58
CA CYS A 20 -7.10 -9.85 -2.31
C CYS A 20 -6.56 -8.61 -3.02
N ASN A 21 -7.25 -8.19 -4.08
CA ASN A 21 -7.19 -6.87 -4.71
C ASN A 21 -5.76 -6.24 -4.81
N TRP A 22 -5.59 -5.05 -4.24
CA TRP A 22 -4.45 -4.14 -4.39
C TRP A 22 -3.10 -4.71 -3.95
N TYR A 23 -3.07 -5.57 -2.92
CA TYR A 23 -1.81 -5.97 -2.27
C TYR A 23 -0.92 -6.84 -3.17
N GLY A 24 -1.53 -7.73 -3.96
CA GLY A 24 -0.82 -8.53 -4.96
C GLY A 24 -0.23 -7.67 -6.08
N TRP A 25 -1.00 -6.71 -6.60
CA TRP A 25 -0.54 -5.75 -7.61
C TRP A 25 0.59 -4.86 -7.09
N ALA A 26 0.45 -4.31 -5.88
CA ALA A 26 1.45 -3.44 -5.27
C ALA A 26 2.78 -4.17 -5.05
N LYS A 27 2.73 -5.43 -4.59
CA LYS A 27 3.93 -6.28 -4.47
C LYS A 27 4.67 -6.43 -5.80
N GLN A 28 3.96 -6.60 -6.92
CA GLN A 28 4.59 -6.70 -8.24
C GLN A 28 5.27 -5.40 -8.63
N ARG A 29 4.56 -4.27 -8.56
CA ARG A 29 5.10 -2.95 -8.92
C ARG A 29 6.30 -2.55 -8.07
N ILE A 30 6.30 -2.84 -6.77
CA ILE A 30 7.43 -2.55 -5.89
C ILE A 30 8.65 -3.40 -6.26
N ASN A 31 8.46 -4.65 -6.69
CA ASN A 31 9.56 -5.49 -7.16
C ASN A 31 10.09 -5.08 -8.56
N GLU A 32 9.41 -4.20 -9.29
CA GLU A 32 9.93 -3.60 -10.53
C GLU A 32 10.88 -2.43 -10.25
N ILE A 33 10.93 -1.91 -9.02
CA ILE A 33 11.82 -0.83 -8.62
C ILE A 33 13.25 -1.37 -8.45
N PRO A 34 14.26 -0.81 -9.14
CA PRO A 34 15.65 -1.26 -9.01
C PRO A 34 16.13 -1.25 -7.55
N ASP A 35 16.84 -2.31 -7.16
CA ASP A 35 17.38 -2.51 -5.82
C ASP A 35 16.32 -2.63 -4.71
N VAL A 36 15.04 -2.90 -5.00
CA VAL A 36 13.97 -3.10 -3.99
C VAL A 36 13.44 -4.53 -4.02
N SER A 37 13.21 -5.12 -2.85
CA SER A 37 12.49 -6.41 -2.70
C SER A 37 11.27 -6.26 -1.79
N CYS A 38 10.12 -6.77 -2.21
CA CYS A 38 8.85 -6.65 -1.49
C CYS A 38 8.32 -8.00 -0.99
N THR A 39 7.98 -8.09 0.30
CA THR A 39 7.30 -9.24 0.89
C THR A 39 5.87 -8.88 1.30
N LEU A 40 4.92 -9.78 1.03
CA LEU A 40 3.52 -9.69 1.46
C LEU A 40 3.23 -10.92 2.32
N LYS A 41 2.64 -10.73 3.50
CA LYS A 41 2.22 -11.82 4.40
C LYS A 41 0.86 -11.48 5.01
N ASN A 42 0.01 -12.50 5.17
CA ASN A 42 -1.22 -12.39 5.94
C ASN A 42 -0.88 -11.98 7.39
N MET A 43 -1.52 -10.93 7.90
CA MET A 43 -1.39 -10.48 9.29
C MET A 43 -2.67 -10.81 10.08
N PRO A 44 -2.57 -11.15 11.38
CA PRO A 44 -3.73 -11.33 12.23
C PRO A 44 -4.43 -9.98 12.43
N ASP A 45 -5.74 -9.95 12.15
CA ASP A 45 -6.55 -8.74 12.06
C ASP A 45 -6.95 -8.22 13.45
N PRO A 46 -6.51 -7.03 13.89
CA PRO A 46 -6.97 -6.41 15.11
C PRO A 46 -7.97 -5.30 14.74
N GLY A 47 -9.26 -5.57 14.97
CA GLY A 47 -10.37 -4.74 14.54
C GLY A 47 -10.31 -3.29 14.99
N TYR A 48 -10.49 -2.39 14.02
CA TYR A 48 -11.13 -1.07 14.14
C TYR A 48 -10.59 -0.14 15.22
N PHE A 49 -9.39 0.41 15.03
CA PHE A 49 -8.84 1.39 15.98
C PHE A 49 -9.23 2.84 15.63
N SER A 50 -9.98 3.48 16.52
CA SER A 50 -10.20 4.93 16.59
C SER A 50 -9.03 5.66 17.28
N ARG A 51 -7.79 5.36 16.88
CA ARG A 51 -6.59 5.95 17.48
C ARG A 51 -5.93 6.93 16.53
N PRO A 52 -5.38 8.05 17.03
CA PRO A 52 -4.63 8.97 16.21
C PRO A 52 -3.41 8.27 15.61
N TRP A 53 -3.00 8.71 14.43
CA TRP A 53 -1.81 8.21 13.77
C TRP A 53 -0.53 8.65 14.48
N GLU A 54 0.37 7.71 14.71
CA GLU A 54 1.71 8.00 15.24
C GLU A 54 2.73 8.18 14.11
N TRP A 55 2.49 9.17 13.24
CA TRP A 55 3.24 9.39 11.99
C TRP A 55 4.77 9.34 12.14
N GLU A 56 5.31 10.06 13.14
CA GLU A 56 6.76 10.09 13.40
C GLU A 56 7.29 8.71 13.77
N LYS A 57 6.61 7.98 14.67
CA LYS A 57 7.05 6.65 15.08
C LYS A 57 7.02 5.68 13.91
N ILE A 58 6.03 5.77 13.03
CA ILE A 58 5.98 4.96 11.82
C ILE A 58 7.19 5.30 10.95
N ARG A 59 7.39 6.58 10.61
CA ARG A 59 8.50 7.06 9.78
C ARG A 59 9.88 6.68 10.31
N THR A 60 10.12 6.73 11.62
CA THR A 60 11.44 6.39 12.18
C THR A 60 11.74 4.89 12.17
N ASN A 61 10.70 4.05 12.10
CA ASN A 61 10.84 2.59 12.15
C ASN A 61 10.91 1.93 10.77
N VAL A 62 10.64 2.68 9.69
CA VAL A 62 10.64 2.16 8.32
C VAL A 62 11.56 2.98 7.44
N GLN A 63 12.32 2.30 6.59
CA GLN A 63 13.33 2.96 5.77
C GLN A 63 12.74 3.63 4.52
N TYR A 64 11.64 3.09 3.99
CA TYR A 64 10.97 3.59 2.78
C TYR A 64 9.47 3.44 2.93
N ILE A 65 8.72 4.47 2.54
CA ILE A 65 7.25 4.45 2.52
C ILE A 65 6.81 4.88 1.13
N ILE A 66 6.23 3.96 0.39
CA ILE A 66 5.68 4.18 -0.95
C ILE A 66 4.17 4.05 -0.83
N GLN A 67 3.44 4.96 -1.45
CA GLN A 67 1.98 4.93 -1.46
C GLN A 67 1.47 4.97 -2.89
N PHE A 68 0.50 4.11 -3.21
CA PHE A 68 -0.24 4.15 -4.46
C PHE A 68 -1.66 4.58 -4.12
N GLY A 69 -2.10 5.71 -4.68
CA GLY A 69 -3.43 6.25 -4.43
C GLY A 69 -4.12 6.59 -5.73
N SER A 70 -5.44 6.43 -5.77
CA SER A 70 -6.25 6.78 -6.94
C SER A 70 -7.34 7.75 -6.55
N THR A 71 -7.46 8.83 -7.31
CA THR A 71 -8.47 9.88 -7.11
C THR A 71 -9.89 9.43 -7.47
N ASP A 72 -10.01 8.36 -8.24
CA ASP A 72 -11.27 7.71 -8.64
C ASP A 72 -11.62 6.49 -7.77
N ASP A 73 -11.00 6.35 -6.59
CA ASP A 73 -11.33 5.29 -5.63
C ASP A 73 -12.76 5.48 -5.07
N SER A 74 -13.62 4.49 -5.28
CA SER A 74 -15.03 4.53 -4.86
C SER A 74 -15.27 4.17 -3.39
N PHE A 75 -14.24 3.71 -2.68
CA PHE A 75 -14.33 3.27 -1.28
C PHE A 75 -13.60 4.21 -0.32
N LEU A 76 -12.48 4.80 -0.74
CA LEU A 76 -11.66 5.69 0.09
C LEU A 76 -11.59 7.09 -0.53
N PRO A 77 -12.05 8.15 0.17
CA PRO A 77 -11.87 9.53 -0.26
C PRO A 77 -10.40 9.84 -0.57
N TRP A 78 -10.17 10.70 -1.56
CA TRP A 78 -8.81 11.11 -1.92
C TRP A 78 -8.13 11.86 -0.76
N GLU A 79 -8.91 12.61 0.00
CA GLU A 79 -8.44 13.40 1.15
C GLU A 79 -7.82 12.50 2.22
N ASP A 80 -8.42 11.35 2.51
CA ASP A 80 -7.90 10.37 3.48
C ASP A 80 -6.59 9.75 2.96
N GLN A 81 -6.52 9.46 1.65
CA GLN A 81 -5.29 8.98 1.02
C GLN A 81 -4.20 10.07 1.09
N GLN A 82 -4.54 11.32 0.85
CA GLN A 82 -3.61 12.45 0.92
C GLN A 82 -3.11 12.70 2.35
N GLU A 83 -3.98 12.58 3.36
CA GLU A 83 -3.59 12.71 4.78
C GLU A 83 -2.49 11.69 5.16
N VAL A 84 -2.65 10.44 4.73
CA VAL A 84 -1.63 9.41 4.95
C VAL A 84 -0.33 9.75 4.23
N ALA A 85 -0.42 10.25 2.99
CA ALA A 85 0.75 10.62 2.20
C ALA A 85 1.54 11.75 2.88
N ASP A 86 0.83 12.77 3.36
CA ASP A 86 1.42 13.94 4.00
C ASP A 86 1.99 13.59 5.39
N GLY A 87 1.25 12.82 6.19
CA GLY A 87 1.68 12.40 7.53
C GLY A 87 2.91 11.50 7.50
N LEU A 88 2.93 10.52 6.59
CA LEU A 88 4.03 9.58 6.42
C LEU A 88 5.12 10.06 5.47
N LYS A 89 4.92 11.21 4.79
CA LYS A 89 5.85 11.73 3.76
C LYS A 89 6.20 10.65 2.74
N THR A 90 5.17 10.01 2.20
CA THR A 90 5.34 8.88 1.29
C THR A 90 5.86 9.31 -0.08
N ASP A 91 6.51 8.39 -0.77
CA ASP A 91 6.66 8.46 -2.22
C ASP A 91 5.30 8.11 -2.84
N LEU A 92 4.49 9.15 -3.08
CA LEU A 92 3.11 9.01 -3.53
C LEU A 92 3.02 8.89 -5.06
N HIS A 93 2.61 7.73 -5.53
CA HIS A 93 2.20 7.47 -6.90
C HIS A 93 0.69 7.70 -7.03
N LYS A 94 0.32 8.89 -7.50
CA LYS A 94 -1.07 9.31 -7.71
C LYS A 94 -1.61 8.86 -9.07
N TYR A 95 -2.82 8.30 -9.08
CA TYR A 95 -3.57 7.89 -10.26
C TYR A 95 -4.98 8.49 -10.29
N SER A 96 -5.66 8.37 -11.43
CA SER A 96 -7.04 8.82 -11.63
C SER A 96 -7.89 7.84 -12.46
N GLY A 97 -7.42 6.60 -12.59
CA GLY A 97 -8.06 5.57 -13.42
C GLY A 97 -7.77 4.16 -12.92
N ARG A 98 -7.44 4.01 -11.63
CA ARG A 98 -7.13 2.73 -11.01
C ARG A 98 -8.18 2.32 -9.98
N GLY A 99 -9.19 3.15 -9.73
CA GLY A 99 -10.22 2.92 -8.72
C GLY A 99 -9.61 2.48 -7.39
N HIS A 100 -10.23 1.48 -6.75
CA HIS A 100 -9.70 0.85 -5.54
C HIS A 100 -8.69 -0.27 -5.84
N PHE A 101 -8.04 -0.21 -7.01
CA PHE A 101 -7.05 -1.18 -7.49
C PHE A 101 -7.52 -2.65 -7.43
N GLN A 102 -8.80 -2.88 -7.74
CA GLN A 102 -9.43 -4.21 -7.71
C GLN A 102 -9.35 -4.96 -9.04
N ASN A 103 -8.72 -4.39 -10.07
CA ASN A 103 -8.58 -5.07 -11.36
C ASN A 103 -7.78 -6.36 -11.19
N SER A 104 -8.45 -7.49 -11.37
CA SER A 104 -7.82 -8.81 -11.45
C SER A 104 -7.02 -8.93 -12.75
N LEU A 105 -5.90 -9.65 -12.68
CA LEU A 105 -4.99 -9.88 -13.80
C LEU A 105 -5.71 -10.54 -15.00
N SER A 106 -6.17 -9.75 -15.95
CA SER A 106 -6.49 -10.22 -17.31
C SER A 106 -5.60 -9.46 -18.30
N GLY A 107 -4.39 -9.96 -18.51
CA GLY A 107 -3.52 -9.47 -19.59
C GLY A 107 -2.05 -9.28 -19.21
N ALA A 108 -1.38 -10.36 -18.81
CA ALA A 108 0.02 -10.52 -19.20
C ALA A 108 0.01 -11.49 -20.39
N HIS A 109 -0.01 -10.93 -21.60
CA HIS A 109 0.43 -11.60 -22.82
C HIS A 109 1.81 -11.06 -23.18
#